data_AF-A0A6U3KD44-F1
#
_entry.id   AF-A0A6U3KD44-F1
#
_cell.length_a   1.000
_cell.length_b   1.000
_cell.length_c   1.000
_cell.angle_alpha   90.00
_cell.angle_beta   90.00
_cell.angle_gamma   90.00
#
_symmetry.space_group_name_H-M   'P 1'
#
loop_
_entity.id
_entity.type
_entity.pdbx_description
1 polymer ?
#
loop_
_entity_poly.entity_id
_entity_poly.type
_entity_poly.pdbx_seq_one_letter_code
_entity_poly.pdbx_strand_id
1 'polypeptide(L)'
;MAKCLSEESELQVQSYLRFAKTKREENAREVDLTFDDVRHYKLQDAVYTQGEVSAMVDEVNLEVKSTLEKELVNNTYVTGAMLKMLFEQAEEAGCVLTIDTNKLEDMKLLEDVKATEKVALSRPAADFARGATQGQKLGKIPAGLPPMDLQIKGGNERLEREIADLRDKYVKLQGQRQSGIMDKVGFQSSFKMAPSSSDDVNVLKAELVAARKEGLERLQQSAQFQQMKKMMVQKTKELQAARQMLKKYEPENDSDVRSADVEDDEFNI
;
A
#
# COMPACT_ATOMS: atom_id res chain seq x y z
N MET A 1 -7.59 -8.84 13.12
CA MET A 1 -7.88 -10.27 12.82
C MET A 1 -6.58 -10.87 12.29
N ALA A 2 -6.03 -11.88 12.97
CA ALA A 2 -4.89 -12.62 12.46
C ALA A 2 -5.33 -13.30 11.15
N LYS A 3 -4.71 -12.93 10.03
CA LYS A 3 -4.98 -13.51 8.72
C LYS A 3 -4.44 -14.93 8.77
N CYS A 4 -5.29 -15.91 9.09
CA CYS A 4 -4.92 -17.31 8.98
C CYS A 4 -4.66 -17.61 7.50
N LEU A 5 -3.56 -18.28 7.21
CA LEU A 5 -3.29 -18.85 5.90
C LEU A 5 -4.39 -19.87 5.56
N SER A 6 -4.68 -20.05 4.27
CA SER A 6 -5.51 -21.17 3.84
C SER A 6 -4.86 -22.48 4.27
N GLU A 7 -5.64 -23.50 4.63
CA GLU A 7 -5.13 -24.81 5.05
C GLU A 7 -4.18 -25.42 4.00
N GLU A 8 -4.46 -25.18 2.72
CA GLU A 8 -3.61 -25.62 1.61
C GLU A 8 -2.29 -24.84 1.53
N SER A 9 -2.33 -23.52 1.70
CA SER A 9 -1.12 -22.68 1.76
C SER A 9 -0.28 -22.98 3.01
N GLU A 10 -0.92 -23.29 4.13
CA GLU A 10 -0.26 -23.71 5.36
C GLU A 10 0.44 -25.05 5.18
N LEU A 11 -0.19 -26.01 4.49
CA LEU A 11 0.42 -27.31 4.15
C LEU A 11 1.66 -27.14 3.25
N GLN A 12 1.61 -26.21 2.29
CA GLN A 12 2.77 -25.89 1.44
C GLN A 12 3.92 -25.31 2.26
N VAL A 13 3.65 -24.38 3.17
CA VAL A 13 4.66 -23.82 4.10
C VAL A 13 5.25 -24.92 4.98
N GLN A 14 4.41 -25.78 5.56
CA GLN A 14 4.88 -26.91 6.38
C GLN A 14 5.75 -27.89 5.57
N SER A 15 5.39 -28.18 4.32
CA SER A 15 6.19 -29.02 3.42
C SER A 15 7.58 -28.42 3.15
N TYR A 16 7.64 -27.12 2.87
CA TYR A 16 8.91 -26.41 2.68
C TYR A 16 9.76 -26.40 3.95
N LEU A 17 9.18 -26.13 5.13
CA LEU A 17 9.91 -26.14 6.40
C LEU A 17 10.52 -27.51 6.70
N ARG A 18 9.82 -28.59 6.37
CA ARG A 18 10.35 -29.95 6.50
C ARG A 18 11.53 -30.20 5.55
N PHE A 19 11.40 -29.79 4.29
CA PHE A 19 12.51 -29.83 3.34
C PHE A 19 13.72 -29.03 3.85
N ALA A 20 13.50 -27.80 4.32
CA ALA A 20 14.54 -26.93 4.85
C ALA A 20 15.24 -27.53 6.08
N LYS A 21 14.50 -28.22 6.97
CA LYS A 21 15.11 -28.94 8.09
C LYS A 21 15.99 -30.09 7.62
N THR A 22 15.50 -30.94 6.73
CA THR A 22 16.31 -32.05 6.17
C THR A 22 17.59 -31.51 5.55
N LYS A 23 17.49 -30.40 4.80
CA LYS A 23 18.66 -29.77 4.18
C LYS A 23 19.64 -29.22 5.22
N ARG A 24 19.15 -28.58 6.30
CA ARG A 24 20.01 -28.15 7.42
C ARG A 24 20.74 -29.32 8.09
N GLU A 25 20.07 -30.46 8.28
CA GLU A 25 20.65 -31.68 8.85
C GLU A 25 21.67 -32.36 7.91
N GLU A 26 21.47 -32.27 6.60
CA GLU A 26 22.47 -32.69 5.61
C GLU A 26 23.71 -31.81 5.66
N ASN A 27 23.53 -30.49 5.68
CA ASN A 27 24.63 -29.54 5.68
C ASN A 27 25.44 -29.63 6.99
N ALA A 28 24.78 -29.87 8.12
CA ALA A 28 25.47 -30.15 9.39
C ALA A 28 26.31 -31.43 9.31
N ARG A 29 25.76 -32.51 8.72
CA ARG A 29 26.49 -33.76 8.50
C ARG A 29 27.68 -33.58 7.57
N GLU A 30 27.56 -32.75 6.54
CA GLU A 30 28.67 -32.47 5.63
C GLU A 30 29.84 -31.78 6.35
N VAL A 31 29.54 -30.85 7.26
CA VAL A 31 30.55 -30.27 8.15
C VAL A 31 31.18 -31.35 9.04
N ASP A 32 30.37 -32.21 9.68
CA ASP A 32 30.91 -33.30 10.52
C ASP A 32 31.85 -34.22 9.73
N LEU A 33 31.52 -34.54 8.47
CA LEU A 33 32.36 -35.35 7.59
C LEU A 33 33.73 -34.71 7.34
N THR A 34 33.83 -33.39 7.21
CA THR A 34 35.14 -32.72 7.06
C THR A 34 36.03 -32.92 8.29
N PHE A 35 35.46 -32.97 9.49
CA PHE A 35 36.20 -33.26 10.72
C PHE A 35 36.56 -34.74 10.82
N ASP A 36 35.65 -35.63 10.44
CA ASP A 36 35.92 -37.07 10.40
C ASP A 36 37.03 -37.41 9.41
N ASP A 37 37.09 -36.74 8.25
CA ASP A 37 38.18 -36.90 7.29
C ASP A 37 39.54 -36.52 7.90
N VAL A 38 39.62 -35.44 8.65
CA VAL A 38 40.86 -35.06 9.33
C VAL A 38 41.22 -36.04 10.44
N ARG A 39 40.21 -36.53 11.17
CA ARG A 39 40.40 -37.57 12.19
C ARG A 39 40.90 -38.88 11.61
N HIS A 40 40.40 -39.27 10.45
CA HIS A 40 40.71 -40.55 9.83
C HIS A 40 41.95 -40.51 8.95
N TYR A 41 42.26 -39.40 8.29
CA TYR A 41 43.37 -39.30 7.33
C TYR A 41 44.57 -38.50 7.84
N LYS A 42 44.37 -37.49 8.68
CA LYS A 42 45.45 -36.59 9.14
C LYS A 42 45.92 -36.88 10.56
N LEU A 43 45.03 -37.39 11.42
CA LEU A 43 45.31 -37.76 12.81
C LEU A 43 45.73 -39.24 13.00
N GLN A 44 46.60 -39.77 12.14
CA GLN A 44 47.09 -41.16 12.21
C GLN A 44 48.42 -41.35 12.96
N ASP A 45 49.24 -40.30 13.06
CA ASP A 45 50.57 -40.38 13.66
C ASP A 45 50.52 -40.26 15.20
N ALA A 46 51.45 -40.93 15.88
CA ALA A 46 51.51 -40.93 17.33
C ALA A 46 52.21 -39.68 17.92
N VAL A 47 52.92 -38.91 17.10
CA VAL A 47 53.70 -37.75 17.53
C VAL A 47 53.47 -36.61 16.54
N TYR A 48 53.05 -35.46 17.05
CA TYR A 48 52.85 -34.24 16.27
C TYR A 48 53.64 -33.08 16.85
N THR A 49 54.21 -32.26 15.97
CA THR A 49 54.73 -30.95 16.36
C THR A 49 53.61 -29.92 16.43
N GLN A 50 53.81 -28.87 17.24
CA GLN A 50 52.84 -27.78 17.34
C GLN A 50 52.54 -27.12 15.99
N GLY A 51 53.55 -27.00 15.11
CA GLY A 51 53.38 -26.42 13.78
C GLY A 51 52.48 -27.25 12.88
N GLU A 52 52.63 -28.58 12.91
CA GLU A 52 51.78 -29.50 12.14
C GLU A 52 50.34 -29.49 12.65
N VAL A 53 50.13 -29.49 13.97
CA VAL A 53 48.78 -29.36 14.55
C VAL A 53 48.13 -28.03 14.18
N SER A 54 48.87 -26.92 14.26
CA SER A 54 48.34 -25.62 13.85
C SER A 54 47.96 -25.60 12.38
N ALA A 55 48.81 -26.12 11.49
CA ALA A 55 48.54 -26.18 10.05
C ALA A 55 47.31 -27.05 9.74
N MET A 56 47.17 -28.21 10.41
CA MET A 56 45.99 -29.07 10.26
C MET A 56 44.70 -28.37 10.71
N VAL A 57 44.73 -27.65 11.84
CA VAL A 57 43.58 -26.88 12.33
C VAL A 57 43.22 -25.75 11.37
N ASP A 58 44.22 -25.04 10.84
CA ASP A 58 44.01 -23.95 9.88
C ASP A 58 43.40 -24.46 8.57
N GLU A 59 43.83 -25.63 8.10
CA GLU A 59 43.30 -26.28 6.90
C GLU A 59 41.84 -26.69 7.09
N VAL A 60 41.50 -27.34 8.22
CA VAL A 60 40.10 -27.68 8.55
C VAL A 60 39.23 -26.44 8.66
N ASN A 61 39.74 -25.38 9.30
CA ASN A 61 39.02 -24.12 9.43
C ASN A 61 38.70 -23.52 8.04
N LEU A 62 39.67 -23.57 7.12
CA LEU A 62 39.47 -23.11 5.74
C LEU A 62 38.44 -23.98 5.00
N GLU A 63 38.54 -25.30 5.12
CA GLU A 63 37.64 -26.26 4.47
C GLU A 63 36.20 -26.12 4.98
N VAL A 64 36.00 -26.08 6.31
CA VAL A 64 34.69 -25.86 6.94
C VAL A 64 34.09 -24.53 6.50
N LYS A 65 34.88 -23.44 6.47
CA LYS A 65 34.40 -22.14 5.98
C LYS A 65 33.95 -22.20 4.53
N SER A 66 34.72 -22.86 3.67
CA SER A 66 34.39 -23.03 2.25
C SER A 66 33.10 -23.84 2.07
N THR A 67 32.94 -24.93 2.81
CA THR A 67 31.72 -25.75 2.79
C THR A 67 30.50 -24.97 3.28
N LEU A 68 30.63 -24.26 4.41
CA LEU A 68 29.56 -23.41 4.93
C LEU A 68 29.17 -22.28 3.96
N GLU A 69 30.15 -21.61 3.34
CA GLU A 69 29.87 -20.54 2.37
C GLU A 69 29.11 -21.07 1.16
N LYS A 70 29.53 -22.20 0.59
CA LYS A 70 28.83 -22.86 -0.52
C LYS A 70 27.38 -23.19 -0.14
N GLU A 71 27.17 -23.74 1.05
CA GLU A 71 25.83 -24.13 1.50
C GLU A 71 24.94 -22.94 1.86
N LEU A 72 25.48 -21.86 2.43
CA LEU A 72 24.73 -20.63 2.70
C LEU A 72 24.32 -19.92 1.40
N VAL A 73 25.21 -19.87 0.41
CA VAL A 73 24.92 -19.35 -0.93
C VAL A 73 23.84 -20.21 -1.60
N ASN A 74 23.97 -21.53 -1.54
CA ASN A 74 22.98 -22.47 -2.07
C ASN A 74 21.60 -22.26 -1.41
N ASN A 75 21.53 -22.10 -0.09
CA ASN A 75 20.30 -21.81 0.62
C ASN A 75 19.64 -20.49 0.15
N THR A 76 20.45 -19.46 -0.11
CA THR A 76 19.99 -18.19 -0.67
C THR A 76 19.39 -18.38 -2.08
N TYR A 77 20.01 -19.20 -2.92
CA TYR A 77 19.49 -19.48 -4.26
C TYR A 77 18.22 -20.36 -4.24
N VAL A 78 18.13 -21.32 -3.33
CA VAL A 78 16.92 -22.16 -3.17
C VAL A 78 15.74 -21.33 -2.67
N THR A 79 15.96 -20.47 -1.66
CA THR A 79 14.92 -19.53 -1.19
C THR A 79 14.52 -18.54 -2.29
N GLY A 80 15.49 -17.99 -3.03
CA GLY A 80 15.23 -17.12 -4.17
C GLY A 80 14.45 -17.81 -5.31
N ALA A 81 14.76 -19.07 -5.62
CA ALA A 81 14.05 -19.87 -6.61
C ALA A 81 12.60 -20.11 -6.19
N MET A 82 12.35 -20.42 -4.92
CA MET A 82 11.00 -20.55 -4.38
C MET A 82 10.20 -19.24 -4.52
N LEU A 83 10.80 -18.11 -4.18
CA LEU A 83 10.16 -16.80 -4.35
C LEU A 83 9.82 -16.53 -5.82
N LYS A 84 10.75 -16.80 -6.73
CA LYS A 84 10.53 -16.66 -8.18
C LYS A 84 9.33 -17.50 -8.64
N MET A 85 9.25 -18.77 -8.24
CA MET A 85 8.13 -19.64 -8.61
C MET A 85 6.79 -19.13 -8.06
N LEU A 86 6.77 -18.58 -6.83
CA LEU A 86 5.56 -18.00 -6.24
C LEU A 86 5.10 -16.74 -7.00
N PHE A 87 6.02 -15.89 -7.42
CA PHE A 87 5.68 -14.70 -8.22
C PHE A 87 5.19 -15.07 -9.61
N GLU A 88 5.80 -16.04 -10.29
CA GLU A 88 5.34 -16.54 -11.60
C GLU A 88 3.89 -17.05 -11.51
N GLN A 89 3.59 -17.88 -10.50
CA GLN A 89 2.22 -18.38 -10.27
C GLN A 89 1.22 -17.26 -9.93
N ALA A 90 1.66 -16.24 -9.16
CA ALA A 90 0.82 -15.11 -8.83
C ALA A 90 0.54 -14.23 -10.04
N GLU A 91 1.54 -13.97 -10.89
CA GLU A 91 1.40 -13.20 -12.12
C GLU A 91 0.47 -13.91 -13.11
N GLU A 92 0.59 -15.23 -13.27
CA GLU A 92 -0.34 -16.05 -14.07
C GLU A 92 -1.79 -15.95 -13.56
N ALA A 93 -1.96 -15.84 -12.24
CA ALA A 93 -3.26 -15.62 -11.60
C ALA A 93 -3.71 -14.14 -11.58
N GLY A 94 -2.93 -13.22 -12.17
CA GLY A 94 -3.21 -11.78 -12.19
C GLY A 94 -3.06 -11.07 -10.84
N CYS A 95 -2.34 -11.69 -9.89
CA CYS A 95 -2.07 -11.16 -8.57
C CYS A 95 -0.67 -10.53 -8.50
N VAL A 96 -0.58 -9.33 -7.92
CA VAL A 96 0.71 -8.70 -7.60
C VAL A 96 1.03 -8.97 -6.14
N LEU A 97 2.02 -9.83 -5.90
CA LEU A 97 2.55 -10.06 -4.56
C LEU A 97 3.66 -9.06 -4.27
N THR A 98 3.79 -8.66 -3.00
CA THR A 98 4.89 -7.82 -2.54
C THR A 98 5.47 -8.43 -1.26
N ILE A 99 6.79 -8.41 -1.15
CA ILE A 99 7.51 -8.87 0.04
C ILE A 99 8.09 -7.65 0.74
N ASP A 100 7.70 -7.47 1.99
CA ASP A 100 8.28 -6.45 2.87
C ASP A 100 9.49 -7.06 3.57
N THR A 101 10.69 -6.73 3.09
CA THR A 101 11.95 -7.26 3.62
C THR A 101 12.19 -6.87 5.08
N ASN A 102 11.62 -5.76 5.55
CA ASN A 102 11.76 -5.32 6.94
C ASN A 102 11.10 -6.27 7.94
N LYS A 103 10.15 -7.09 7.49
CA LYS A 103 9.44 -8.05 8.33
C LYS A 103 10.13 -9.41 8.42
N LEU A 104 11.14 -9.68 7.59
CA LEU A 104 11.87 -10.95 7.63
C LEU A 104 12.67 -11.14 8.93
N GLU A 105 12.96 -10.05 9.64
CA GLU A 105 13.63 -10.04 10.95
C GLU A 105 12.66 -9.85 12.12
N ASP A 106 11.34 -9.79 11.87
CA ASP A 106 10.35 -9.68 12.93
C ASP A 106 10.37 -10.96 13.79
N MET A 107 10.79 -10.82 15.04
CA MET A 107 10.89 -11.92 16.00
C MET A 107 9.58 -12.67 16.18
N LYS A 108 8.44 -11.96 16.10
CA LYS A 108 7.13 -12.60 16.25
C LYS A 108 6.80 -13.46 15.03
N LEU A 109 7.07 -12.96 13.83
CA LEU A 109 6.88 -13.72 12.60
C LEU A 109 7.78 -14.96 12.58
N LEU A 110 9.03 -14.83 13.00
CA LEU A 110 9.97 -15.95 13.10
C LEU A 110 9.53 -16.99 14.16
N GLU A 111 8.94 -16.54 15.27
CA GLU A 111 8.41 -17.43 16.29
C GLU A 111 7.18 -18.21 15.79
N ASP A 112 6.27 -17.56 15.05
CA ASP A 112 5.13 -18.21 14.42
C ASP A 112 5.57 -19.25 13.37
N VAL A 113 6.59 -18.93 12.56
CA VAL A 113 7.19 -19.87 11.59
C VAL A 113 7.85 -21.05 12.32
N LYS A 114 8.54 -20.81 13.43
CA LYS A 114 9.13 -21.87 14.26
C LYS A 114 8.07 -22.78 14.88
N ALA A 115 6.94 -22.22 15.32
CA ALA A 115 5.80 -23.00 15.79
C ALA A 115 5.23 -23.87 14.67
N THR A 116 5.09 -23.31 13.47
CA THR A 116 4.63 -24.02 12.26
C THR A 116 5.58 -25.15 11.88
N GLU A 117 6.90 -24.95 12.00
CA GLU A 117 7.90 -26.00 11.78
C GLU A 117 7.72 -27.17 12.75
N LYS A 118 7.49 -26.90 14.04
CA LYS A 118 7.22 -27.98 15.01
C LYS A 118 5.99 -28.81 14.62
N VAL A 119 4.92 -28.15 14.17
CA VAL A 119 3.71 -28.83 13.68
C VAL A 119 4.03 -29.67 12.45
N ALA A 120 4.78 -29.13 11.48
CA ALA A 120 5.17 -29.83 10.27
C ALA A 120 5.94 -31.14 10.56
N LEU A 121 6.81 -31.12 11.57
CA LEU A 121 7.62 -32.28 11.97
C LEU A 121 6.85 -33.32 12.78
N SER A 122 5.79 -32.92 13.46
CA SER A 122 4.92 -33.84 14.19
C SER A 122 4.02 -34.66 13.26
N ARG A 123 3.77 -34.17 12.05
CA ARG A 123 2.92 -34.82 11.04
C ARG A 123 3.69 -35.87 10.25
N PRO A 124 3.08 -37.03 9.94
CA PRO A 124 3.66 -38.01 9.03
C PRO A 124 3.96 -37.45 7.65
N ALA A 125 5.06 -37.92 7.05
CA ALA A 125 5.50 -37.52 5.71
C ALA A 125 4.42 -37.66 4.62
N ALA A 126 3.57 -38.68 4.76
CA ALA A 126 2.54 -39.04 3.79
C ALA A 126 1.41 -38.00 3.69
N ASP A 127 1.22 -37.16 4.71
CA ASP A 127 0.13 -36.18 4.73
C ASP A 127 0.43 -34.97 3.81
N PHE A 128 1.71 -34.71 3.54
CA PHE A 128 2.14 -33.65 2.60
C PHE A 128 2.13 -34.10 1.13
N ALA A 129 2.19 -35.40 0.87
CA ALA A 129 2.18 -35.96 -0.48
C ALA A 129 0.80 -35.90 -1.17
N ARG A 130 -0.28 -35.75 -0.38
CA ARG A 130 -1.66 -35.73 -0.89
C ARG A 130 -1.99 -34.42 -1.62
N GLY A 131 -1.37 -33.31 -1.26
CA GLY A 131 -1.59 -32.00 -1.91
C GLY A 131 -0.92 -31.87 -3.28
N ALA A 132 0.29 -32.44 -3.45
CA ALA A 132 1.04 -32.32 -4.71
C ALA A 132 0.57 -33.27 -5.84
N THR A 133 -0.25 -34.27 -5.52
CA THR A 133 -0.69 -35.30 -6.48
C THR A 133 -2.21 -35.42 -6.64
N GLN A 134 -2.99 -34.61 -5.92
CA GLN A 134 -4.40 -34.38 -6.21
C GLN A 134 -4.58 -33.14 -7.11
N GLY A 135 -3.96 -33.16 -8.29
CA GLY A 135 -4.82 -32.86 -9.44
C GLY A 135 -5.95 -33.87 -9.34
N GLN A 136 -7.19 -33.41 -9.16
CA GLN A 136 -8.38 -34.26 -9.06
C GLN A 136 -8.22 -35.42 -10.05
N LYS A 137 -7.93 -36.63 -9.54
CA LYS A 137 -7.95 -37.81 -10.39
C LYS A 137 -9.41 -37.99 -10.74
N LEU A 138 -9.82 -37.40 -11.86
CA LEU A 138 -11.07 -37.69 -12.53
C LEU A 138 -11.17 -39.21 -12.55
N GLY A 139 -12.20 -39.74 -11.89
CA GLY A 139 -12.42 -41.17 -11.78
C GLY A 139 -12.31 -41.80 -13.16
N LYS A 140 -11.73 -43.00 -13.22
CA LYS A 140 -11.66 -43.77 -14.47
C LYS A 140 -13.06 -43.84 -15.08
N ILE A 141 -13.24 -43.21 -16.24
CA ILE A 141 -14.51 -43.24 -16.98
C ILE A 141 -14.78 -44.72 -17.30
N PRO A 142 -15.94 -45.29 -16.90
CA PRO A 142 -16.29 -46.65 -17.26
C PRO A 142 -16.29 -46.77 -18.79
N ALA A 143 -15.55 -47.74 -19.32
CA ALA A 143 -15.61 -48.09 -20.74
C ALA A 143 -17.02 -48.63 -21.04
N GLY A 144 -17.89 -47.78 -21.58
CA GLY A 144 -19.28 -48.14 -21.89
C GLY A 144 -20.29 -46.99 -21.90
N LEU A 145 -19.89 -45.73 -21.99
CA LEU A 145 -20.86 -44.64 -22.18
C LEU A 145 -21.31 -44.57 -23.65
N PRO A 146 -22.62 -44.43 -23.92
CA PRO A 146 -23.15 -44.22 -25.27
C PRO A 146 -22.61 -42.91 -25.86
N PRO A 147 -22.64 -42.73 -27.20
CA PRO A 147 -21.92 -41.66 -27.89
C PRO A 147 -22.23 -40.28 -27.29
N MET A 148 -21.25 -39.72 -26.59
CA MET A 148 -21.27 -38.40 -25.94
C MET A 148 -21.49 -37.25 -26.95
N ASP A 149 -21.38 -37.56 -28.24
CA ASP A 149 -21.49 -36.62 -29.36
C ASP A 149 -22.88 -35.96 -29.48
N LEU A 150 -23.97 -36.64 -29.08
CA LEU A 150 -25.32 -36.05 -29.10
C LEU A 150 -25.57 -35.07 -27.94
N GLN A 151 -25.02 -35.34 -26.74
CA GLN A 151 -25.16 -34.42 -25.60
C GLN A 151 -24.26 -33.19 -25.76
N ILE A 152 -23.07 -33.35 -26.34
CA ILE A 152 -22.16 -32.23 -26.64
C ILE A 152 -22.76 -31.35 -27.75
N LYS A 153 -23.33 -31.94 -28.81
CA LYS A 153 -24.04 -31.16 -29.85
C LYS A 153 -25.26 -30.41 -29.30
N GLY A 154 -26.11 -31.08 -28.50
CA GLY A 154 -27.27 -30.43 -27.88
C GLY A 154 -26.90 -29.36 -26.85
N GLY A 155 -25.76 -29.52 -26.17
CA GLY A 155 -25.18 -28.51 -25.27
C GLY A 155 -24.64 -27.30 -26.04
N ASN A 156 -23.89 -27.53 -27.11
CA ASN A 156 -23.37 -26.46 -27.98
C ASN A 156 -24.52 -25.66 -28.63
N GLU A 157 -25.56 -26.33 -29.13
CA GLU A 157 -26.73 -25.63 -29.71
C GLU A 157 -27.53 -24.83 -28.67
N ARG A 158 -27.49 -25.21 -27.39
CA ARG A 158 -28.08 -24.43 -26.29
C ARG A 158 -27.21 -23.23 -25.95
N LEU A 159 -25.90 -23.42 -25.85
CA LEU A 159 -24.94 -22.35 -25.57
C LEU A 159 -24.92 -21.31 -26.71
N GLU A 160 -25.00 -21.74 -27.96
CA GLU A 160 -25.11 -20.83 -29.11
C GLU A 160 -26.40 -20.01 -29.10
N ARG A 161 -27.53 -20.61 -28.70
CA ARG A 161 -28.79 -19.88 -28.48
C ARG A 161 -28.69 -18.87 -27.35
N GLU A 162 -28.06 -19.24 -26.24
CA GLU A 162 -27.87 -18.33 -25.12
C GLU A 162 -26.94 -17.16 -25.48
N ILE A 163 -25.88 -17.41 -26.24
CA ILE A 163 -25.00 -16.36 -26.79
C ILE A 163 -25.78 -15.43 -27.73
N ALA A 164 -26.66 -15.96 -28.58
CA ALA A 164 -27.50 -15.15 -29.47
C ALA A 164 -28.49 -14.26 -28.68
N ASP A 165 -29.16 -14.82 -27.68
CA ASP A 165 -30.09 -14.08 -26.80
C ASP A 165 -29.38 -13.00 -25.98
N LEU A 166 -28.17 -13.29 -25.48
CA LEU A 166 -27.36 -12.32 -24.75
C LEU A 166 -26.89 -11.18 -25.66
N ARG A 167 -26.53 -11.48 -26.91
CA ARG A 167 -26.19 -10.45 -27.91
C ARG A 167 -27.39 -9.57 -28.23
N ASP A 168 -28.58 -10.14 -28.43
CA ASP A 168 -29.80 -9.37 -28.69
C ASP A 168 -30.18 -8.47 -27.50
N LYS A 169 -30.08 -9.00 -26.27
CA LYS A 169 -30.25 -8.21 -25.03
C LYS A 169 -29.23 -7.07 -24.94
N TYR A 170 -27.98 -7.32 -25.29
CA TYR A 170 -26.94 -6.28 -25.30
C TYR A 170 -27.24 -5.17 -26.30
N VAL A 171 -27.66 -5.52 -27.52
CA VAL A 171 -28.05 -4.54 -28.55
C VAL A 171 -29.27 -3.73 -28.11
N LYS A 172 -30.29 -4.38 -27.52
CA LYS A 172 -31.47 -3.68 -26.97
C LYS A 172 -31.10 -2.71 -25.85
N LEU A 173 -30.25 -3.13 -24.92
CA LEU A 173 -29.76 -2.27 -23.84
C LEU A 173 -28.91 -1.11 -24.37
N GLN A 174 -28.11 -1.34 -25.41
CA GLN A 174 -27.32 -0.29 -26.06
C GLN A 174 -28.24 0.71 -26.77
N GLY A 175 -29.29 0.26 -27.45
CA GLY A 175 -30.31 1.10 -28.07
C GLY A 175 -31.09 1.93 -27.04
N GLN A 176 -31.51 1.32 -25.92
CA GLN A 176 -32.14 2.04 -24.81
C GLN A 176 -31.22 3.09 -24.20
N ARG A 177 -29.92 2.79 -24.04
CA ARG A 177 -28.93 3.76 -23.57
C ARG A 177 -28.79 4.94 -24.54
N GLN A 178 -28.74 4.67 -25.85
CA GLN A 178 -28.66 5.73 -26.88
C GLN A 178 -29.94 6.59 -26.93
N SER A 179 -31.12 5.99 -26.83
CA SER A 179 -32.40 6.70 -26.74
C SER A 179 -32.45 7.62 -25.52
N GLY A 180 -32.09 7.09 -24.34
CA GLY A 180 -32.07 7.88 -23.10
C GLY A 180 -31.04 9.02 -23.11
N ILE A 181 -29.98 8.92 -23.91
CA ILE A 181 -29.05 10.02 -24.14
C ILE A 181 -29.68 11.09 -25.03
N MET A 182 -30.36 10.72 -26.13
CA MET A 182 -31.07 11.68 -26.98
C MET A 182 -32.15 12.45 -26.22
N ASP A 183 -32.94 11.77 -25.37
CA ASP A 183 -33.98 12.41 -24.56
C ASP A 183 -33.39 13.41 -23.56
N LYS A 184 -32.25 13.08 -22.92
CA LYS A 184 -31.54 14.00 -22.02
C LYS A 184 -30.94 15.20 -22.73
N VAL A 185 -30.38 15.01 -23.93
CA VAL A 185 -29.84 16.11 -24.75
C VAL A 185 -30.96 17.04 -25.22
N GLY A 186 -32.11 16.48 -25.61
CA GLY A 186 -33.32 17.25 -25.91
C GLY A 186 -33.77 18.10 -24.72
N PHE A 187 -33.91 17.50 -23.54
CA PHE A 187 -34.33 18.20 -22.32
C PHE A 187 -33.34 19.33 -21.91
N GLN A 188 -32.03 19.10 -22.05
CA GLN A 188 -31.00 20.08 -21.72
C GLN A 188 -30.97 21.26 -22.72
N SER A 189 -31.30 21.02 -23.99
CA SER A 189 -31.45 22.08 -24.99
C SER A 189 -32.64 22.99 -24.70
N SER A 190 -33.75 22.44 -24.19
CA SER A 190 -34.94 23.20 -23.82
C SER A 190 -34.71 24.14 -22.64
N PHE A 191 -33.84 23.77 -21.70
CA PHE A 191 -33.49 24.61 -20.54
C PHE A 191 -32.57 25.78 -20.90
N LYS A 192 -31.74 25.65 -21.95
CA LYS A 192 -30.83 26.71 -22.41
C LYS A 192 -31.50 27.80 -23.26
N MET A 193 -32.75 27.62 -23.67
CA MET A 193 -33.47 28.59 -24.52
C MET A 193 -34.38 29.57 -23.76
N ALA A 194 -34.31 29.64 -22.42
CA ALA A 194 -35.00 30.68 -21.64
C ALA A 194 -34.07 31.92 -21.47
N PRO A 195 -34.24 33.02 -22.24
CA PRO A 195 -33.26 34.10 -22.30
C PRO A 195 -33.44 35.19 -21.24
N SER A 196 -34.40 35.08 -20.31
CA SER A 196 -34.88 36.22 -19.53
C SER A 196 -34.52 36.26 -18.04
N SER A 197 -33.66 35.38 -17.54
CA SER A 197 -33.35 35.34 -16.09
C SER A 197 -31.90 35.67 -15.72
N SER A 198 -30.96 35.51 -16.66
CA SER A 198 -29.53 35.77 -16.38
C SER A 198 -29.17 37.26 -16.54
N ASP A 199 -29.73 37.92 -17.55
CA ASP A 199 -29.38 39.30 -17.85
C ASP A 199 -29.98 40.29 -16.84
N ASP A 200 -31.23 40.08 -16.43
CA ASP A 200 -31.88 40.89 -15.39
C ASP A 200 -31.15 40.81 -14.04
N VAL A 201 -30.64 39.62 -13.68
CA VAL A 201 -29.85 39.44 -12.45
C VAL A 201 -28.54 40.20 -12.51
N ASN A 202 -27.90 40.27 -13.67
CA ASN A 202 -26.65 40.99 -13.85
C ASN A 202 -26.87 42.51 -13.84
N VAL A 203 -27.96 43.00 -14.44
CA VAL A 203 -28.36 44.41 -14.41
C VAL A 203 -28.66 44.86 -12.97
N LEU A 204 -29.45 44.11 -12.22
CA LEU A 204 -29.78 44.42 -10.83
C LEU A 204 -28.55 44.44 -9.91
N LYS A 205 -27.57 43.54 -10.15
CA LYS A 205 -26.29 43.57 -9.41
C LYS A 205 -25.49 44.83 -9.70
N ALA A 206 -25.45 45.27 -10.95
CA ALA A 206 -24.74 46.49 -11.34
C ALA A 206 -25.38 47.74 -10.72
N GLU A 207 -26.71 47.84 -10.73
CA GLU A 207 -27.44 48.95 -10.09
C GLU A 207 -27.24 48.99 -8.58
N LEU A 208 -27.23 47.83 -7.91
CA LEU A 208 -27.02 47.75 -6.46
C LEU A 208 -25.61 48.21 -6.05
N VAL A 209 -24.59 47.89 -6.84
CA VAL A 209 -23.21 48.35 -6.61
C VAL A 209 -23.10 49.87 -6.78
N ALA A 210 -23.72 50.42 -7.84
CA ALA A 210 -23.72 51.85 -8.09
C ALA A 210 -24.42 52.63 -6.96
N ALA A 211 -25.59 52.17 -6.51
CA ALA A 211 -26.35 52.81 -5.43
C ALA A 211 -25.59 52.79 -4.09
N ARG A 212 -24.86 51.71 -3.78
CA ARG A 212 -24.02 51.64 -2.56
C ARG A 212 -22.88 52.65 -2.59
N LYS A 213 -22.19 52.77 -3.73
CA LYS A 213 -21.09 53.71 -3.90
C LYS A 213 -21.56 55.16 -3.72
N GLU A 214 -22.67 55.52 -4.36
CA GLU A 214 -23.24 56.86 -4.23
C GLU A 214 -23.69 57.18 -2.79
N GLY A 215 -24.28 56.20 -2.10
CA GLY A 215 -24.65 56.34 -0.69
C GLY A 215 -23.45 56.58 0.23
N LEU A 216 -22.33 55.91 -0.02
CA LEU A 216 -21.09 56.07 0.75
C LEU A 216 -20.47 57.45 0.52
N GLU A 217 -20.42 57.92 -0.73
CA GLU A 217 -19.92 59.25 -1.08
C GLU A 217 -20.77 60.35 -0.44
N ARG A 218 -22.10 60.22 -0.48
CA ARG A 218 -23.03 61.14 0.20
C ARG A 218 -22.84 61.14 1.72
N LEU A 219 -22.60 59.98 2.33
CA LEU A 219 -22.33 59.88 3.76
C LEU A 219 -21.03 60.60 4.13
N GLN A 220 -19.94 60.39 3.38
CA GLN A 220 -18.66 61.04 3.60
C GLN A 220 -18.73 62.57 3.44
N GLN A 221 -19.55 63.04 2.49
CA GLN A 221 -19.79 64.47 2.29
C GLN A 221 -20.80 65.07 3.29
N SER A 222 -21.51 64.24 4.06
CA SER A 222 -22.48 64.74 5.02
C SER A 222 -21.82 65.58 6.11
N ALA A 223 -22.47 66.69 6.46
CA ALA A 223 -21.98 67.61 7.49
C ALA A 223 -21.76 66.91 8.84
N GLN A 224 -22.59 65.92 9.16
CA GLN A 224 -22.49 65.10 10.38
C GLN A 224 -21.20 64.26 10.38
N PHE A 225 -20.88 63.61 9.27
CA PHE A 225 -19.64 62.82 9.15
C PHE A 225 -18.39 63.72 9.20
N GLN A 226 -18.42 64.87 8.53
CA GLN A 226 -17.32 65.84 8.61
C GLN A 226 -17.14 66.42 10.02
N GLN A 227 -18.24 66.68 10.74
CA GLN A 227 -18.22 67.14 12.12
C GLN A 227 -17.67 66.06 13.05
N MET A 228 -18.09 64.81 12.87
CA MET A 228 -17.58 63.66 13.62
C MET A 228 -16.08 63.45 13.37
N LYS A 229 -15.63 63.56 12.11
CA LYS A 229 -14.22 63.48 11.74
C LYS A 229 -13.38 64.56 12.43
N LYS A 230 -13.86 65.82 12.45
CA LYS A 230 -13.20 66.91 13.18
C LYS A 230 -13.13 66.64 14.69
N MET A 231 -14.23 66.16 15.28
CA MET A 231 -14.30 65.82 16.71
C MET A 231 -13.36 64.66 17.06
N MET A 232 -13.28 63.62 16.24
CA MET A 232 -12.34 62.51 16.44
C MET A 232 -10.90 63.00 16.41
N VAL A 233 -10.51 63.78 15.41
CA VAL A 233 -9.14 64.32 15.33
C VAL A 233 -8.80 65.17 16.55
N GLN A 234 -9.75 65.98 17.03
CA GLN A 234 -9.57 66.80 18.22
C GLN A 234 -9.44 65.95 19.49
N LYS A 235 -10.29 64.94 19.65
CA LYS A 235 -10.22 63.99 20.77
C LYS A 235 -8.93 63.18 20.76
N THR A 236 -8.44 62.77 19.60
CA THR A 236 -7.14 62.08 19.47
C THR A 236 -6.00 62.99 19.92
N LYS A 237 -6.03 64.29 19.57
CA LYS A 237 -5.04 65.27 20.05
C LYS A 237 -5.11 65.48 21.55
N GLU A 238 -6.32 65.62 22.11
CA GLU A 238 -6.51 65.72 23.57
C GLU A 238 -5.97 64.47 24.28
N LEU A 239 -6.21 63.29 23.72
CA LEU A 239 -5.75 62.02 24.27
C LEU A 239 -4.22 61.88 24.19
N GLN A 240 -3.59 62.34 23.11
CA GLN A 240 -2.13 62.41 22.99
C GLN A 240 -1.53 63.42 23.98
N ALA A 241 -2.14 64.60 24.15
CA ALA A 241 -1.70 65.60 25.13
C ALA A 241 -1.83 65.09 26.57
N ALA A 242 -2.93 64.39 26.88
CA ALA A 242 -3.13 63.74 28.18
C ALA A 242 -2.07 62.66 28.44
N ARG A 243 -1.75 61.82 27.45
CA ARG A 243 -0.66 60.84 27.52
C ARG A 243 0.70 61.51 27.78
N GLN A 244 1.00 62.63 27.10
CA GLN A 244 2.26 63.36 27.31
C GLN A 244 2.35 64.03 28.69
N MET A 245 1.22 64.50 29.24
CA MET A 245 1.16 65.06 30.59
C MET A 245 1.31 63.98 31.66
N LEU A 246 0.69 62.81 31.47
CA LEU A 246 0.87 61.65 32.35
C LEU A 246 2.33 61.17 32.36
N LYS A 247 3.01 61.22 31.21
CA LYS A 247 4.43 60.90 31.07
C LYS A 247 5.36 61.79 31.93
N LYS A 248 4.94 62.98 32.37
CA LYS A 248 5.72 63.83 33.30
C LYS A 248 5.67 63.37 34.75
N TYR A 249 4.71 62.52 35.11
CA TYR A 249 4.51 62.03 36.48
C TYR A 249 4.91 60.56 36.65
N GLU A 250 5.47 59.94 35.62
CA GLU A 250 6.10 58.62 35.70
C GLU A 250 7.63 58.79 35.76
N PRO A 251 8.28 58.54 36.91
CA PRO A 251 9.73 58.51 36.99
C PRO A 251 10.25 57.38 36.10
N GLU A 252 11.30 57.66 35.31
CA GLU A 252 11.99 56.71 34.43
C GLU A 252 12.29 55.41 35.18
N ASN A 253 11.47 54.39 34.93
CA ASN A 253 11.83 53.01 35.15
C ASN A 253 11.87 52.38 33.77
N ASP A 254 12.98 52.62 33.08
CA ASP A 254 13.38 51.90 31.88
C ASP A 254 13.41 50.40 32.19
N SER A 255 12.43 49.68 31.67
CA SER A 255 12.59 48.30 31.25
C SER A 255 11.47 47.94 30.27
N ASP A 256 11.73 48.32 29.02
CA ASP A 256 11.80 47.34 27.93
C ASP A 256 10.66 46.31 27.90
N VAL A 257 9.47 46.75 27.49
CA VAL A 257 8.46 45.84 26.91
C VAL A 257 8.37 46.15 25.43
N ARG A 258 9.19 45.41 24.69
CA ARG A 258 9.08 45.05 23.28
C ARG A 258 7.83 45.61 22.60
N SER A 259 8.07 46.56 21.71
CA SER A 259 7.23 46.95 20.60
C SER A 259 6.65 45.69 19.95
N ALA A 260 5.38 45.41 20.19
CA ALA A 260 4.61 44.61 19.27
C ALA A 260 4.30 45.55 18.11
N ASP A 261 5.06 45.38 17.03
CA ASP A 261 4.74 45.91 15.71
C ASP A 261 3.32 45.46 15.36
N VAL A 262 2.35 46.36 15.59
CA VAL A 262 1.04 46.26 14.97
C VAL A 262 1.24 46.90 13.61
N GLU A 263 1.69 46.07 12.67
CA GLU A 263 1.74 46.44 11.27
C GLU A 263 0.34 46.88 10.83
N ASP A 264 0.32 48.10 10.28
CA ASP A 264 -0.79 48.73 9.60
C ASP A 264 -1.19 47.89 8.39
N ASP A 265 -2.11 46.94 8.56
CA ASP A 265 -2.89 46.44 7.42
C ASP A 265 -4.11 47.36 7.22
N GLU A 266 -3.84 48.37 6.39
CA GLU A 266 -4.76 49.02 5.46
C GLU A 266 -6.16 48.39 5.40
N PHE A 267 -7.11 49.05 6.06
CA PHE A 267 -8.52 48.95 5.72
C PHE A 267 -8.73 49.52 4.31
N ASN A 268 -8.54 48.65 3.31
CA ASN A 268 -8.94 48.93 1.95
C ASN A 268 -10.42 48.56 1.79
N ILE A 269 -11.30 49.57 1.83
CA ILE A 269 -12.72 49.50 1.44
C ILE A 269 -12.87 50.19 0.10
#